data_AF-A0A401GDS4-F1
#
_entry.id   AF-A0A401GDS4-F1
#
_cell.length_a   1.000
_cell.length_b   1.000
_cell.length_c   1.000
_cell.angle_alpha   90.00
_cell.angle_beta   90.00
_cell.angle_gamma   90.00
#
_symmetry.space_group_name_H-M   'P 1'
#
loop_
_entity.id
_entity.type
_entity.pdbx_description
1 polymer ?
#
loop_
_entity_poly.entity_id
_entity_poly.type
_entity_poly.pdbx_seq_one_letter_code
_entity_poly.pdbx_strand_id
1 'polypeptide(L)'
;MRLLCLFHTLNLQGKVTAYNFYKSLELMTDNTGLLKLLDRLPAFMLMVRQWRHIKMAKCAGHSYDSGSISSTNPGALAVQCRACLHSGINLSDRWKDSSSADRWLYTLFISHEANFRLSNCVHACDQRDLWLAPGMVYFVHNEQYADFIKNFIKQEEIRTCVGFAALMNTLNRKAKGLRSTGVGSVSCSRHELFRPMGLGDLQKGERYCNMDYIFISSVKSVEVKRLIVSYDIAC
;
A
#
# COMPACT_ATOMS: atom_id res chain seq x y z
N MET A 1 -24.48 12.31 -3.90
CA MET A 1 -23.08 12.12 -4.38
C MET A 1 -22.29 13.41 -4.63
N ARG A 2 -22.89 14.57 -4.94
CA ARG A 2 -22.14 15.83 -5.23
C ARG A 2 -21.16 16.25 -4.13
N LEU A 3 -21.55 16.14 -2.86
CA LEU A 3 -20.71 16.48 -1.71
C LEU A 3 -19.41 15.66 -1.65
N LEU A 4 -19.49 14.33 -1.87
CA LEU A 4 -18.31 13.45 -1.85
C LEU A 4 -17.39 13.71 -3.05
N CYS A 5 -17.95 14.00 -4.23
CA CYS A 5 -17.16 14.42 -5.38
C CYS A 5 -16.41 15.73 -5.10
N LEU A 6 -17.11 16.75 -4.56
CA LEU A 6 -16.51 18.03 -4.20
C LEU A 6 -15.38 17.86 -3.19
N PHE A 7 -15.64 17.11 -2.11
CA PHE A 7 -14.64 16.80 -1.11
C PHE A 7 -13.42 16.09 -1.72
N HIS A 8 -13.63 15.08 -2.58
CA HIS A 8 -12.54 14.35 -3.20
C HIS A 8 -11.64 15.25 -4.03
N THR A 9 -12.22 16.13 -4.85
CA THR A 9 -11.47 17.09 -5.66
C THR A 9 -10.68 18.06 -4.79
N LEU A 10 -11.31 18.64 -3.76
CA LEU A 10 -10.62 19.57 -2.84
C LEU A 10 -9.56 18.88 -1.98
N ASN A 11 -9.77 17.63 -1.62
CA ASN A 11 -8.79 16.84 -0.87
C ASN A 11 -7.55 16.53 -1.71
N LEU A 12 -7.72 16.19 -2.99
CA LEU A 12 -6.60 15.89 -3.88
C LEU A 12 -5.89 17.16 -4.37
N GLN A 13 -6.63 18.13 -4.89
CA GLN A 13 -6.06 19.34 -5.49
C GLN A 13 -5.68 20.39 -4.45
N GLY A 14 -6.57 20.64 -3.49
CA GLY A 14 -6.40 21.68 -2.48
C GLY A 14 -5.73 21.20 -1.19
N LYS A 15 -5.41 19.90 -1.08
CA LYS A 15 -4.89 19.26 0.14
C LYS A 15 -5.76 19.53 1.39
N VAL A 16 -7.05 19.79 1.18
CA VAL A 16 -8.00 20.09 2.27
C VAL A 16 -8.23 18.82 3.08
N THR A 17 -8.00 18.89 4.40
CA THR A 17 -8.26 17.76 5.29
C THR A 17 -9.76 17.50 5.42
N ALA A 18 -10.14 16.27 5.73
CA ALA A 18 -11.56 15.94 5.97
C ALA A 18 -12.14 16.77 7.13
N TYR A 19 -11.34 17.00 8.17
CA TYR A 19 -11.71 17.87 9.30
C TYR A 19 -12.02 19.29 8.83
N ASN A 20 -11.11 19.94 8.07
CA ASN A 20 -11.32 21.31 7.62
C ASN A 20 -12.53 21.42 6.68
N PHE A 21 -12.67 20.47 5.76
CA PHE A 21 -13.83 20.45 4.85
C PHE A 21 -15.14 20.29 5.61
N TYR A 22 -15.21 19.33 6.54
CA TYR A 22 -16.38 19.12 7.37
C TYR A 22 -16.67 20.32 8.26
N LYS A 23 -15.64 20.95 8.83
CA LYS A 23 -15.76 22.17 9.63
C LYS A 23 -16.31 23.34 8.83
N SER A 24 -15.92 23.47 7.55
CA SER A 24 -16.53 24.47 6.66
C SER A 24 -18.02 24.22 6.45
N LEU A 25 -18.48 22.97 6.37
CA LEU A 25 -19.92 22.66 6.28
C LEU A 25 -20.66 23.04 7.56
N GLU A 26 -20.06 22.80 8.73
CA GLU A 26 -20.61 23.25 10.02
C GLU A 26 -20.74 24.78 10.06
N LEU A 27 -19.68 25.51 9.69
CA LEU A 27 -19.67 26.97 9.68
C LEU A 27 -20.66 27.56 8.67
N MET A 28 -20.86 26.91 7.52
CA MET A 28 -21.90 27.32 6.56
C MET A 28 -23.32 27.09 7.09
N THR A 29 -23.49 26.14 8.02
CA THR A 29 -24.78 25.83 8.65
C THR A 29 -25.05 26.77 9.82
N ASP A 30 -24.06 26.97 10.67
CA ASP A 30 -24.07 27.93 11.77
C ASP A 30 -22.64 28.44 12.04
N ASN A 31 -22.38 29.69 11.67
CA ASN A 31 -21.12 30.37 11.97
C ASN A 31 -21.13 31.10 13.32
N THR A 32 -22.28 31.17 14.00
CA THR A 32 -22.42 31.86 15.28
C THR A 32 -21.95 31.00 16.46
N GLY A 33 -21.96 29.67 16.29
CA GLY A 33 -21.62 28.71 17.34
C GLY A 33 -22.69 28.59 18.42
N LEU A 34 -23.87 29.18 18.21
CA LEU A 34 -25.00 29.13 19.13
C LEU A 34 -25.70 27.77 19.07
N LEU A 35 -25.65 27.08 17.92
CA LEU A 35 -26.20 25.75 17.75
C LEU A 35 -25.13 24.69 18.01
N LYS A 36 -25.40 23.81 18.98
CA LYS A 36 -24.58 22.60 19.18
C LYS A 36 -24.93 21.56 18.12
N LEU A 37 -24.14 21.53 17.05
CA LEU A 37 -24.22 20.49 16.03
C LEU A 37 -23.66 19.17 16.57
N LEU A 38 -24.26 18.05 16.16
CA LEU A 38 -23.73 16.71 16.46
C LEU A 38 -22.47 16.46 15.61
N ASP A 39 -21.43 15.90 16.23
CA ASP A 39 -20.24 15.48 15.48
C ASP A 39 -20.59 14.30 14.57
N ARG A 40 -20.54 14.56 13.25
CA ARG A 40 -20.67 13.52 12.20
C ARG A 40 -19.39 13.35 11.40
N LEU A 41 -18.26 13.91 11.83
CA LEU A 41 -16.97 13.70 11.18
C LEU A 41 -16.59 12.20 11.08
N PRO A 42 -16.78 11.36 12.13
CA PRO A 42 -16.51 9.93 12.01
C PRO A 42 -17.36 9.25 10.93
N ALA A 43 -18.66 9.57 10.86
CA ALA A 43 -19.56 9.04 9.85
C ALA A 43 -19.16 9.53 8.44
N PHE A 44 -18.81 10.81 8.31
CA PHE A 44 -18.31 11.39 7.07
C PHE A 44 -17.04 10.68 6.58
N MET A 45 -16.09 10.39 7.47
CA MET A 45 -14.87 9.64 7.14
C MET A 45 -15.17 8.23 6.65
N LEU A 46 -16.13 7.53 7.26
CA LEU A 46 -16.58 6.21 6.79
C LEU A 46 -17.21 6.30 5.39
N MET A 47 -18.08 7.27 5.16
CA MET A 47 -18.70 7.50 3.84
C MET A 47 -17.63 7.77 2.76
N VAL A 48 -16.63 8.59 3.08
CA VAL A 48 -15.50 8.87 2.18
C VAL A 48 -14.72 7.59 1.86
N ARG A 49 -14.40 6.76 2.87
CA ARG A 49 -13.67 5.50 2.67
C ARG A 49 -14.44 4.55 1.75
N GLN A 50 -15.72 4.32 2.04
CA GLN A 50 -16.60 3.48 1.22
C GLN A 50 -16.72 4.01 -0.21
N TRP A 51 -16.93 5.32 -0.36
CA TRP A 51 -17.05 5.95 -1.67
C TRP A 51 -15.77 5.82 -2.50
N ARG A 52 -14.59 6.04 -1.90
CA ARG A 52 -13.29 5.85 -2.58
C ARG A 52 -13.09 4.41 -3.02
N HIS A 53 -13.44 3.45 -2.17
CA HIS A 53 -13.37 2.02 -2.51
C HIS A 53 -14.28 1.68 -3.71
N ILE A 54 -15.53 2.15 -3.71
CA ILE A 54 -16.45 1.97 -4.84
C ILE A 54 -15.91 2.65 -6.11
N LYS A 55 -15.33 3.85 -6.00
CA LYS A 55 -14.72 4.54 -7.14
C LYS A 55 -13.53 3.78 -7.70
N MET A 56 -12.68 3.22 -6.85
CA MET A 56 -11.56 2.39 -7.25
C MET A 56 -12.03 1.14 -8.00
N ALA A 57 -13.04 0.44 -7.48
CA ALA A 57 -13.62 -0.72 -8.16
C ALA A 57 -14.23 -0.37 -9.52
N LYS A 58 -14.93 0.78 -9.62
CA LYS A 58 -15.44 1.30 -10.90
C LYS A 58 -14.33 1.61 -11.90
N CYS A 59 -13.25 2.26 -11.45
CA CYS A 59 -12.10 2.55 -12.30
C CYS A 59 -11.39 1.29 -12.81
N ALA A 60 -11.41 0.20 -12.03
CA ALA A 60 -10.88 -1.09 -12.44
C ALA A 60 -11.81 -1.87 -13.40
N GLY A 61 -12.99 -1.33 -13.72
CA GLY A 61 -13.91 -1.96 -14.67
C GLY A 61 -14.82 -3.04 -14.07
N HIS A 62 -14.84 -3.22 -12.74
CA HIS A 62 -15.66 -4.26 -12.10
C HIS A 62 -17.17 -4.12 -12.33
N SER A 63 -17.66 -3.00 -12.89
CA SER A 63 -19.05 -2.92 -13.34
C SER A 63 -19.40 -3.87 -14.48
N TYR A 64 -18.40 -4.38 -15.19
CA TYR A 64 -18.55 -5.30 -16.33
C TYR A 64 -18.23 -6.76 -15.99
N ASP A 65 -17.69 -7.00 -14.80
CA ASP A 65 -17.44 -8.37 -14.33
C ASP A 65 -18.74 -9.00 -13.84
N SER A 66 -18.91 -10.29 -14.10
CA SER A 66 -20.05 -11.07 -13.56
C SER A 66 -19.94 -11.32 -12.04
N GLY A 67 -18.75 -11.11 -11.48
CA GLY A 67 -18.44 -11.30 -10.06
C GLY A 67 -18.75 -10.09 -9.18
N SER A 68 -18.66 -10.30 -7.88
CA SER A 68 -18.73 -9.21 -6.89
C SER A 68 -17.35 -8.55 -6.70
N ILE A 69 -17.32 -7.37 -6.07
CA ILE A 69 -16.04 -6.74 -5.65
C ILE A 69 -15.26 -7.66 -4.69
N SER A 70 -15.95 -8.54 -3.95
CA SER A 70 -15.31 -9.51 -3.07
C SER A 70 -14.55 -10.61 -3.81
N SER A 71 -14.87 -10.86 -5.09
CA SER A 71 -14.16 -11.80 -5.96
C SER A 71 -13.00 -11.18 -6.74
N THR A 72 -12.63 -9.93 -6.45
CA THR A 72 -11.51 -9.27 -7.10
C THR A 72 -10.19 -9.99 -6.85
N ASN A 73 -9.43 -10.26 -7.93
CA ASN A 73 -8.12 -10.89 -7.84
C ASN A 73 -7.15 -10.04 -6.98
N PRO A 74 -6.22 -10.67 -6.24
CA PRO A 74 -5.24 -9.95 -5.44
C PRO A 74 -4.43 -8.94 -6.28
N GLY A 75 -4.33 -7.70 -5.78
CA GLY A 75 -3.64 -6.59 -6.44
C GLY A 75 -4.32 -6.02 -7.71
N ALA A 76 -5.48 -6.53 -8.13
CA ALA A 76 -6.09 -6.13 -9.40
C ALA A 76 -6.59 -4.68 -9.43
N LEU A 77 -6.86 -4.06 -8.28
CA LEU A 77 -7.29 -2.66 -8.21
C LEU A 77 -6.12 -1.66 -8.19
N ALA A 78 -4.88 -2.13 -8.10
CA ALA A 78 -3.71 -1.26 -8.06
C ALA A 78 -3.46 -0.61 -9.43
N VAL A 79 -3.11 0.68 -9.43
CA VAL A 79 -2.67 1.35 -10.65
C VAL A 79 -1.25 0.87 -10.95
N GLN A 80 -1.12 0.09 -12.01
CA GLN A 80 0.16 -0.45 -12.44
C GLN A 80 0.95 0.59 -13.24
N CYS A 81 2.28 0.53 -13.12
CA CYS A 81 3.18 1.29 -13.99
C CYS A 81 3.00 0.85 -15.44
N ARG A 82 2.52 1.73 -16.33
CA ARG A 82 2.25 1.41 -17.73
C ARG A 82 3.50 1.12 -18.57
N ALA A 83 4.65 1.62 -18.11
CA ALA A 83 5.94 1.40 -18.76
C ALA A 83 6.70 0.17 -18.21
N CYS A 84 6.22 -0.47 -17.15
CA CYS A 84 6.71 -1.79 -16.75
C CYS A 84 6.28 -2.86 -17.77
N LEU A 85 6.97 -3.99 -17.74
CA LEU A 85 6.70 -5.13 -18.62
C LEU A 85 5.41 -5.84 -18.20
N HIS A 86 4.48 -5.99 -19.13
CA HIS A 86 3.18 -6.65 -18.95
C HIS A 86 2.90 -7.62 -20.09
N SER A 87 2.97 -8.92 -19.78
CA SER A 87 2.66 -9.99 -20.73
C SER A 87 1.23 -9.83 -21.28
N GLY A 88 1.06 -9.92 -22.60
CA GLY A 88 -0.23 -9.75 -23.27
C GLY A 88 -0.77 -8.32 -23.36
N ILE A 89 -0.04 -7.31 -22.86
CA ILE A 89 -0.45 -5.90 -22.94
C ILE A 89 0.55 -5.08 -23.74
N ASN A 90 1.81 -5.02 -23.31
CA ASN A 90 2.84 -4.17 -23.93
C ASN A 90 4.13 -4.94 -24.30
N LEU A 91 4.08 -6.26 -24.21
CA LEU A 91 5.12 -7.16 -24.71
C LEU A 91 4.65 -7.84 -25.99
N SER A 92 5.55 -8.01 -26.95
CA SER A 92 5.27 -8.76 -28.19
C SER A 92 5.19 -10.26 -27.93
N ASP A 93 4.32 -11.01 -28.60
CA ASP A 93 4.06 -12.43 -28.27
C ASP A 93 5.33 -13.32 -28.20
N ARG A 94 6.33 -13.04 -29.03
CA ARG A 94 7.61 -13.79 -29.09
C ARG A 94 8.71 -13.20 -28.19
N TRP A 95 8.37 -12.34 -27.24
CA TRP A 95 9.34 -11.77 -26.29
C TRP A 95 10.10 -12.85 -25.50
N LYS A 96 9.44 -13.99 -25.24
CA LYS A 96 10.02 -15.17 -24.58
C LYS A 96 11.11 -15.85 -25.41
N ASP A 97 11.10 -15.69 -26.73
CA ASP A 97 12.10 -16.30 -27.64
C ASP A 97 13.31 -15.40 -27.91
N SER A 98 13.30 -14.17 -27.37
CA SER A 98 14.39 -13.22 -27.61
C SER A 98 15.77 -13.79 -27.25
N SER A 99 16.77 -13.38 -28.03
CA SER A 99 18.17 -13.76 -27.84
C SER A 99 18.70 -13.36 -26.45
N SER A 100 19.82 -13.96 -26.04
CA SER A 100 20.50 -13.56 -24.80
C SER A 100 20.96 -12.09 -24.82
N ALA A 101 21.35 -11.59 -26.00
CA ALA A 101 21.79 -10.21 -26.21
C ALA A 101 20.64 -9.20 -25.97
N ASP A 102 19.39 -9.59 -26.21
CA ASP A 102 18.22 -8.71 -26.08
C ASP A 102 17.51 -8.81 -24.72
N ARG A 103 17.99 -9.64 -23.79
CA ARG A 103 17.35 -9.84 -22.47
C ARG A 103 17.21 -8.54 -21.67
N TRP A 104 18.09 -7.57 -21.90
CA TRP A 104 18.06 -6.28 -21.20
C TRP A 104 16.78 -5.48 -21.52
N LEU A 105 16.17 -5.66 -22.70
CA LEU A 105 14.89 -5.05 -23.06
C LEU A 105 13.75 -5.54 -22.17
N TYR A 106 13.80 -6.80 -21.74
CA TYR A 106 12.79 -7.47 -20.91
C TYR A 106 13.23 -7.56 -19.44
N THR A 107 13.89 -6.50 -18.98
CA THR A 107 14.31 -6.36 -17.58
C THR A 107 13.32 -5.52 -16.78
N LEU A 108 12.80 -6.09 -15.69
CA LEU A 108 12.01 -5.35 -14.70
C LEU A 108 12.94 -4.83 -13.60
N PHE A 109 12.80 -3.54 -13.29
CA PHE A 109 13.56 -2.86 -12.25
C PHE A 109 12.65 -2.60 -11.06
N ILE A 110 13.03 -3.14 -9.91
CA ILE A 110 12.26 -3.06 -8.66
C ILE A 110 13.14 -2.48 -7.57
N SER A 111 12.57 -1.60 -6.76
CA SER A 111 13.21 -1.03 -5.58
C SER A 111 12.46 -1.44 -4.33
N HIS A 112 13.22 -1.73 -3.28
CA HIS A 112 12.72 -1.95 -1.92
C HIS A 112 13.03 -0.72 -1.09
N GLU A 113 12.08 -0.31 -0.27
CA GLU A 113 12.26 0.81 0.65
C GLU A 113 11.27 0.71 1.80
N ALA A 114 11.59 1.27 2.96
CA ALA A 114 10.62 1.44 4.03
C ALA A 114 10.49 2.87 4.55
N ASN A 115 9.28 3.15 5.03
CA ASN A 115 8.92 4.41 5.66
C ASN A 115 8.59 4.19 7.14
N PHE A 116 9.50 4.62 8.02
CA PHE A 116 9.32 4.55 9.49
C PHE A 116 8.56 5.74 10.09
N ARG A 117 8.18 6.74 9.29
CA ARG A 117 7.32 7.83 9.75
C ARG A 117 5.85 7.42 9.77
N LEU A 118 5.48 6.43 8.97
CA LEU A 118 4.14 5.85 8.93
C LEU A 118 4.00 4.74 9.98
N SER A 119 4.06 5.11 11.25
CA SER A 119 3.85 4.20 12.36
C SER A 119 2.38 4.14 12.77
N ASN A 120 1.98 3.02 13.35
CA ASN A 120 0.63 2.81 13.85
C ASN A 120 0.66 2.29 15.28
N CYS A 121 -0.11 2.91 16.17
CA CYS A 121 -0.21 2.52 17.57
C CYS A 121 -1.09 1.27 17.72
N VAL A 122 -0.89 0.52 18.81
CA VAL A 122 -1.83 -0.54 19.17
C VAL A 122 -3.16 0.08 19.59
N HIS A 123 -4.26 -0.42 19.04
CA HIS A 123 -5.61 -0.03 19.43
C HIS A 123 -6.27 -1.15 20.25
N ALA A 124 -7.17 -0.77 21.16
CA ALA A 124 -7.85 -1.72 22.05
C ALA A 124 -8.85 -2.64 21.33
N CYS A 125 -9.26 -2.33 20.10
CA CYS A 125 -10.29 -3.07 19.39
C CYS A 125 -10.12 -2.95 17.87
N ASP A 126 -9.48 -3.94 17.25
CA ASP A 126 -9.31 -4.00 15.79
C ASP A 126 -10.62 -4.31 15.05
N GLN A 127 -11.60 -4.96 15.69
CA GLN A 127 -12.89 -5.33 15.09
C GLN A 127 -13.74 -4.12 14.63
N ARG A 128 -13.47 -2.91 15.12
CA ARG A 128 -14.20 -1.70 14.72
C ARG A 128 -13.71 -1.10 13.40
N ASP A 129 -12.53 -1.49 12.92
CA ASP A 129 -11.96 -0.96 11.68
C ASP A 129 -11.91 -2.05 10.59
N LEU A 130 -12.98 -2.12 9.80
CA LEU A 130 -13.08 -3.08 8.71
C LEU A 130 -12.20 -2.67 7.52
N TRP A 131 -11.40 -3.61 7.05
CA TRP A 131 -10.68 -3.47 5.79
C TRP A 131 -11.65 -3.65 4.62
N LEU A 132 -11.71 -2.67 3.73
CA LEU A 132 -12.61 -2.72 2.57
C LEU A 132 -12.01 -3.52 1.40
N ALA A 133 -10.69 -3.67 1.35
CA ALA A 133 -9.98 -4.21 0.19
C ALA A 133 -8.67 -4.93 0.57
N PRO A 134 -8.67 -5.86 1.55
CA PRO A 134 -7.45 -6.53 1.99
C PRO A 134 -6.82 -7.30 0.82
N GLY A 135 -5.56 -6.99 0.49
CA GLY A 135 -4.84 -7.66 -0.61
C GLY A 135 -5.30 -7.30 -2.03
N MET A 136 -6.29 -6.44 -2.22
CA MET A 136 -6.83 -6.13 -3.56
C MET A 136 -6.10 -4.99 -4.29
N VAL A 137 -5.29 -4.22 -3.57
CA VAL A 137 -4.61 -3.00 -4.09
C VAL A 137 -3.08 -3.11 -3.88
N TYR A 138 -2.47 -2.13 -3.23
CA TYR A 138 -1.03 -2.06 -2.99
C TYR A 138 -0.59 -2.86 -1.76
N PHE A 139 -1.41 -2.95 -0.71
CA PHE A 139 -1.06 -3.70 0.49
C PHE A 139 -1.25 -5.21 0.29
N VAL A 140 -0.34 -6.01 0.85
CA VAL A 140 -0.50 -7.46 0.98
C VAL A 140 -1.74 -7.81 1.82
N HIS A 141 -2.24 -9.03 1.67
CA HIS A 141 -3.38 -9.49 2.46
C HIS A 141 -2.98 -9.61 3.95
N ASN A 142 -3.60 -8.80 4.80
CA ASN A 142 -3.16 -8.61 6.19
C ASN A 142 -3.11 -9.93 6.99
N GLU A 143 -4.16 -10.76 6.90
CA GLU A 143 -4.24 -12.02 7.65
C GLU A 143 -3.17 -13.02 7.24
N GLN A 144 -3.07 -13.34 5.95
CA GLN A 144 -2.04 -14.24 5.40
C GLN A 144 -0.63 -13.76 5.73
N TYR A 145 -0.40 -12.45 5.66
CA TYR A 145 0.87 -11.84 6.01
C TYR A 145 1.15 -11.95 7.51
N ALA A 146 0.18 -11.65 8.38
CA ALA A 146 0.33 -11.76 9.82
C ALA A 146 0.64 -13.22 10.24
N ASP A 147 -0.03 -14.19 9.63
CA ASP A 147 0.21 -15.62 9.90
C ASP A 147 1.59 -16.07 9.44
N PHE A 148 2.05 -15.60 8.28
CA PHE A 148 3.42 -15.83 7.83
C PHE A 148 4.43 -15.27 8.84
N ILE A 149 4.27 -14.02 9.25
CA ILE A 149 5.19 -13.33 10.16
C ILE A 149 5.28 -14.00 11.54
N LYS A 150 4.19 -14.62 12.04
CA LYS A 150 4.21 -15.36 13.31
C LYS A 150 5.26 -16.48 13.34
N ASN A 151 5.56 -17.09 12.19
CA ASN A 151 6.55 -18.16 12.11
C ASN A 151 7.99 -17.67 12.26
N PHE A 152 8.24 -16.37 12.08
CA PHE A 152 9.58 -15.76 12.06
C PHE A 152 9.83 -14.81 13.25
N ILE A 153 9.03 -14.91 14.32
CA ILE A 153 9.19 -14.04 15.51
C ILE A 153 10.57 -14.18 16.15
N LYS A 154 11.14 -15.39 16.17
CA LYS A 154 12.43 -15.71 16.81
C LYS A 154 13.64 -15.58 15.89
N GLN A 155 13.45 -15.21 14.63
CA GLN A 155 14.56 -15.10 13.70
C GLN A 155 15.43 -13.89 14.08
N GLU A 156 16.68 -14.16 14.44
CA GLU A 156 17.66 -13.11 14.62
C GLU A 156 18.16 -12.64 13.25
N GLU A 157 18.19 -11.34 13.04
CA GLU A 157 18.77 -10.76 11.84
C GLU A 157 20.28 -10.72 11.97
N ILE A 158 20.96 -11.23 10.94
CA ILE A 158 22.40 -11.12 10.81
C ILE A 158 22.73 -9.63 10.59
N ARG A 159 23.51 -9.06 11.51
CA ARG A 159 23.91 -7.65 11.50
C ARG A 159 25.41 -7.56 11.27
N THR A 160 25.82 -7.78 10.03
CA THR A 160 27.23 -7.69 9.61
C THR A 160 27.74 -6.25 9.61
N CYS A 161 26.87 -5.25 9.40
CA CYS A 161 27.25 -3.84 9.46
C CYS A 161 26.92 -3.18 10.80
N VAL A 162 27.94 -2.63 11.45
CA VAL A 162 27.87 -1.94 12.75
C VAL A 162 27.01 -0.67 12.69
N GLY A 163 27.12 0.11 11.60
CA GLY A 163 26.32 1.33 11.41
C GLY A 163 24.83 1.03 11.26
N PHE A 164 24.50 0.00 10.47
CA PHE A 164 23.14 -0.48 10.29
C PHE A 164 22.56 -1.05 11.60
N ALA A 165 23.36 -1.81 12.36
CA ALA A 165 22.97 -2.33 13.67
C ALA A 165 22.57 -1.22 14.66
N ALA A 166 23.30 -0.09 14.66
CA ALA A 166 22.99 1.05 15.53
C ALA A 166 21.66 1.74 15.15
N LEU A 167 21.40 1.90 13.85
CA LEU A 167 20.16 2.50 13.34
C LEU A 167 18.95 1.61 13.63
N MET A 168 19.06 0.30 13.38
CA MET A 168 18.03 -0.69 13.71
C MET A 168 17.75 -0.77 15.20
N ASN A 169 18.77 -0.70 16.06
CA ASN A 169 18.56 -0.65 17.50
C ASN A 169 17.79 0.61 17.94
N THR A 170 18.02 1.75 17.29
CA THR A 170 17.34 3.01 17.59
C THR A 170 15.87 2.97 17.17
N LEU A 171 15.57 2.43 15.98
CA LEU A 171 14.19 2.23 15.51
C LEU A 171 13.42 1.24 16.39
N ASN A 172 14.08 0.14 16.78
CA ASN A 172 13.49 -0.88 17.64
C ASN A 172 13.16 -0.39 19.06
N ARG A 173 13.93 0.56 19.61
CA ARG A 173 13.63 1.15 20.93
C ARG A 173 12.31 1.93 20.94
N LYS A 174 11.87 2.45 19.79
CA LYS A 174 10.59 3.17 19.64
C LYS A 174 9.40 2.26 19.31
N ALA A 175 9.61 0.95 19.19
CA ALA A 175 8.56 0.00 18.79
C ALA A 175 7.53 -0.33 19.90
N LYS A 176 7.82 -0.02 21.17
CA LYS A 176 6.93 -0.38 22.28
C LYS A 176 5.61 0.39 22.20
N GLY A 177 4.50 -0.34 22.18
CA GLY A 177 3.15 0.25 22.06
C GLY A 177 2.69 0.52 20.62
N LEU A 178 3.52 0.18 19.63
CA LEU A 178 3.18 0.26 18.22
C LEU A 178 2.70 -1.10 17.69
N ARG A 179 1.65 -1.08 16.88
CA ARG A 179 1.21 -2.22 16.05
C ARG A 179 2.12 -2.36 14.82
N SER A 180 2.52 -1.23 14.27
CA SER A 180 3.46 -1.14 13.15
C SER A 180 4.46 0.00 13.38
N THR A 181 5.73 -0.29 13.14
CA THR A 181 6.84 0.68 13.23
C THR A 181 7.07 1.45 11.94
N GLY A 182 6.48 0.99 10.84
CA GLY A 182 6.63 1.59 9.52
C GLY A 182 5.92 0.78 8.45
N VAL A 183 6.09 1.17 7.20
CA VAL A 183 5.59 0.42 6.05
C VAL A 183 6.74 0.12 5.10
N GLY A 184 6.93 -1.16 4.79
CA GLY A 184 7.82 -1.63 3.75
C GLY A 184 7.10 -1.55 2.41
N SER A 185 7.84 -1.23 1.37
CA SER A 185 7.31 -1.00 0.04
C SER A 185 8.23 -1.53 -1.05
N VAL A 186 7.59 -1.93 -2.15
CA VAL A 186 8.22 -2.43 -3.36
C VAL A 186 7.62 -1.64 -4.52
N SER A 187 8.47 -0.92 -5.23
CA SER A 187 8.09 0.01 -6.28
C SER A 187 8.87 -0.27 -7.56
N CYS A 188 8.37 0.25 -8.69
CA CYS A 188 9.14 0.29 -9.93
C CYS A 188 10.24 1.34 -9.80
N SER A 189 11.52 0.95 -9.86
CA SER A 189 12.64 1.91 -9.71
C SER A 189 12.72 2.95 -10.83
N ARG A 190 12.09 2.70 -11.98
CA ARG A 190 12.13 3.62 -13.13
C ARG A 190 11.12 4.76 -13.04
N HIS A 191 9.97 4.52 -12.41
CA HIS A 191 8.84 5.46 -12.43
C HIS A 191 8.22 5.67 -11.05
N GLU A 192 8.77 5.05 -10.01
CA GLU A 192 8.38 5.21 -8.60
C GLU A 192 6.91 4.85 -8.31
N LEU A 193 6.27 4.06 -9.17
CA LEU A 193 4.94 3.52 -8.89
C LEU A 193 5.05 2.27 -8.01
N PHE A 194 4.29 2.26 -6.92
CA PHE A 194 4.14 1.10 -6.07
C PHE A 194 3.59 -0.11 -6.83
N ARG A 195 4.14 -1.28 -6.55
CA ARG A 195 3.69 -2.53 -7.15
C ARG A 195 2.37 -3.00 -6.50
N PRO A 196 1.51 -3.71 -7.25
CA PRO A 196 0.38 -4.43 -6.66
C PRO A 196 0.86 -5.38 -5.57
N MET A 197 0.19 -5.42 -4.41
CA MET A 197 0.63 -6.18 -3.22
C MET A 197 2.09 -5.92 -2.81
N GLY A 198 2.65 -4.77 -3.18
CA GLY A 198 4.02 -4.37 -2.88
C GLY A 198 4.16 -3.55 -1.61
N LEU A 199 3.16 -3.46 -0.73
CA LEU A 199 3.27 -2.77 0.55
C LEU A 199 2.89 -3.69 1.70
N GLY A 200 3.54 -3.52 2.85
CA GLY A 200 3.21 -4.26 4.06
C GLY A 200 3.68 -3.56 5.32
N ASP A 201 2.91 -3.73 6.39
CA ASP A 201 3.26 -3.20 7.71
C ASP A 201 4.51 -3.87 8.27
N LEU A 202 5.37 -3.08 8.90
CA LEU A 202 6.60 -3.54 9.57
C LEU A 202 6.37 -3.60 11.07
N GLN A 203 6.22 -4.81 11.62
CA GLN A 203 5.94 -4.96 13.06
C GLN A 203 7.12 -4.49 13.93
N LYS A 204 8.35 -4.64 13.43
CA LYS A 204 9.57 -4.28 14.16
C LYS A 204 10.73 -4.04 13.20
N GLY A 205 10.81 -2.82 12.66
CA GLY A 205 11.85 -2.46 11.69
C GLY A 205 11.73 -3.22 10.35
N GLU A 206 12.70 -2.99 9.47
CA GLU A 206 12.83 -3.67 8.17
C GLU A 206 13.39 -5.09 8.34
N ARG A 207 12.55 -6.01 8.80
CA ARG A 207 12.95 -7.41 8.89
C ARG A 207 12.98 -8.07 7.52
N TYR A 208 13.96 -8.92 7.27
CA TYR A 208 14.06 -9.65 6.00
C TYR A 208 12.77 -10.42 5.68
N CYS A 209 12.18 -11.12 6.66
CA CYS A 209 10.92 -11.83 6.44
C CYS A 209 9.76 -10.92 6.01
N ASN A 210 9.71 -9.67 6.52
CA ASN A 210 8.73 -8.68 6.09
C ASN A 210 8.99 -8.28 4.62
N MET A 211 10.21 -7.85 4.32
CA MET A 211 10.57 -7.34 2.99
C MET A 211 10.51 -8.42 1.90
N ASP A 212 10.96 -9.64 2.21
CA ASP A 212 10.90 -10.79 1.30
C ASP A 212 9.45 -11.16 0.97
N TYR A 213 8.56 -11.20 1.97
CA TYR A 213 7.16 -11.50 1.74
C TYR A 213 6.49 -10.46 0.84
N ILE A 214 6.74 -9.17 1.11
CA ILE A 214 6.20 -8.06 0.32
C ILE A 214 6.72 -8.14 -1.12
N PHE A 215 8.02 -8.39 -1.28
CA PHE A 215 8.67 -8.54 -2.57
C PHE A 215 8.08 -9.69 -3.38
N ILE A 216 8.09 -10.90 -2.83
CA ILE A 216 7.56 -12.10 -3.48
C ILE A 216 6.09 -11.89 -3.83
N SER A 217 5.30 -11.31 -2.93
CA SER A 217 3.88 -11.00 -3.19
C SER A 217 3.69 -10.07 -4.39
N SER A 218 4.62 -9.13 -4.60
CA SER A 218 4.57 -8.16 -5.69
C SER A 218 5.07 -8.68 -7.05
N VAL A 219 5.89 -9.74 -7.05
CA VAL A 219 6.50 -10.31 -8.27
C VAL A 219 5.96 -11.67 -8.67
N LYS A 220 5.23 -12.38 -7.80
CA LYS A 220 4.75 -13.76 -8.04
C LYS A 220 3.95 -13.93 -9.34
N SER A 221 3.26 -12.89 -9.80
CA SER A 221 2.42 -12.92 -11.01
C SER A 221 3.12 -12.30 -12.24
N VAL A 222 4.40 -11.97 -12.14
CA VAL A 222 5.14 -11.31 -13.21
C VAL A 222 5.95 -12.31 -14.01
N GLU A 223 5.74 -12.30 -15.32
CA GLU A 223 6.60 -13.01 -16.28
C GLU A 223 7.69 -12.07 -16.80
N VAL A 224 8.94 -12.28 -16.39
CA VAL A 224 10.11 -11.52 -16.87
C VAL A 224 11.30 -12.42 -17.10
N LYS A 225 12.18 -12.06 -18.06
CA LYS A 225 13.45 -12.77 -18.28
C LYS A 225 14.54 -12.35 -17.30
N ARG A 226 14.47 -11.10 -16.84
CA ARG A 226 15.46 -10.52 -15.94
C ARG A 226 14.78 -9.62 -14.94
N LEU A 227 15.16 -9.77 -13.68
CA LEU A 227 14.74 -8.94 -12.58
C LEU A 227 15.97 -8.27 -11.99
N ILE A 228 15.97 -6.94 -11.90
CA ILE A 228 16.98 -6.17 -11.20
C ILE A 228 16.31 -5.60 -9.96
N VAL A 229 16.88 -5.93 -8.82
CA VAL A 229 16.39 -5.52 -7.51
C VAL A 229 17.40 -4.54 -6.92
N SER A 230 16.96 -3.34 -6.60
CA SER A 230 17.71 -2.37 -5.81
C SER A 230 17.20 -2.39 -4.37
N TYR A 231 18.12 -2.51 -3.43
CA TYR A 231 17.84 -2.40 -2.01
C TYR A 231 18.99 -1.63 -1.35
N ASP A 232 18.64 -0.67 -0.51
CA ASP A 232 19.57 0.15 0.26
C ASP A 232 20.29 -0.64 1.36
N ILE A 233 19.70 -1.76 1.79
CA ILE A 233 20.30 -2.71 2.73
C ILE A 233 20.85 -3.91 1.94
N ALA A 234 21.89 -3.67 1.15
CA ALA A 234 22.73 -4.72 0.57
C ALA A 234 23.99 -4.88 1.42
N CYS A 235 23.86 -5.50 2.60
CA CYS A 235 24.97 -5.75 3.53
C CYS A 235 25.10 -7.23 3.89
#